data_AF-A0A7X7Z566-F1
#
_entry.id   AF-A0A7X7Z566-F1
#
_cell.length_a   1.000
_cell.length_b   1.000
_cell.length_c   1.000
_cell.angle_alpha   90.00
_cell.angle_beta   90.00
_cell.angle_gamma   90.00
#
_symmetry.space_group_name_H-M   'P 1'
#
loop_
_entity.id
_entity.type
_entity.pdbx_description
1 polymer ?
#
loop_
_entity_poly.entity_id
_entity_poly.type
_entity_poly.pdbx_seq_one_letter_code
_entity_poly.pdbx_strand_id
1 'polypeptide(L)'
;MALKESFEKSGNVLFRYRSFIPVLILLTTFPVIAITPDNDQASLFNMVSVALSLAGIFVRAYTIGTTPRGTSGRNTQKQVAESLNTNGIYSLVRHPLYLGNYLMWAGLALFTYNIWYFIVISLIFWIYYERIMFAEEAYLRGKFGGAFEEWSSRVPAFIPRLKGFQPPTMSFSVKSVLRREYSGILALAAVYFVIDYFRLWIMEAPLLGWRPTSVVLVITALLALVLRNLKHHTRLLSESNRS
;
A
#
# COMPACT_ATOMS: atom_id res chain seq x y z
N MET A 1 4.53 -23.20 -22.72
CA MET A 1 4.17 -21.80 -22.43
C MET A 1 5.46 -21.02 -22.27
N ALA A 2 5.65 -19.93 -23.00
CA ALA A 2 6.86 -19.12 -22.91
C ALA A 2 6.96 -18.46 -21.53
N LEU A 3 8.18 -18.14 -21.08
CA LEU A 3 8.40 -17.54 -19.75
C LEU A 3 7.59 -16.24 -19.56
N LYS A 4 7.54 -15.41 -20.61
CA LYS A 4 6.74 -14.18 -20.66
C LYS A 4 5.26 -14.44 -20.38
N GLU A 5 4.68 -15.44 -21.05
CA GLU A 5 3.27 -15.82 -20.87
C GLU A 5 3.01 -16.36 -19.45
N SER A 6 3.95 -17.12 -18.90
CA SER A 6 3.86 -17.60 -17.52
C SER A 6 3.90 -16.47 -16.51
N PHE A 7 4.76 -15.46 -16.71
CA PHE A 7 4.88 -14.29 -15.85
C PHE A 7 3.59 -13.48 -15.88
N GLU A 8 3.05 -13.21 -17.07
CA GLU A 8 1.80 -12.48 -17.25
C GLU A 8 0.61 -13.23 -16.63
N LYS A 9 0.51 -14.55 -16.85
CA LYS A 9 -0.54 -15.37 -16.24
C LYS A 9 -0.46 -15.36 -14.71
N SER A 10 0.72 -15.60 -14.14
CA SER A 10 0.92 -15.59 -12.68
C SER A 10 0.64 -14.21 -12.07
N GLY A 11 1.09 -13.14 -12.72
CA GLY A 11 0.81 -11.76 -12.31
C GLY A 11 -0.66 -11.42 -12.31
N ASN A 12 -1.42 -11.84 -13.32
CA ASN A 12 -2.88 -11.62 -13.37
C ASN A 12 -3.61 -12.38 -12.25
N VAL A 13 -3.19 -13.61 -11.93
CA VAL A 13 -3.74 -14.37 -10.79
C VAL A 13 -3.44 -13.66 -9.48
N LEU A 14 -2.19 -13.25 -9.26
CA LEU A 14 -1.80 -12.53 -8.04
C LEU A 14 -2.52 -11.18 -7.92
N PHE A 15 -2.68 -10.45 -9.02
CA PHE A 15 -3.45 -9.21 -9.07
C PHE A 15 -4.90 -9.44 -8.63
N ARG A 16 -5.54 -10.53 -9.07
CA ARG A 16 -6.93 -10.86 -8.71
C ARG A 16 -7.10 -11.15 -7.23
N TYR A 17 -6.16 -11.87 -6.62
CA TYR A 17 -6.22 -12.27 -5.22
C TYR A 17 -5.43 -11.36 -4.28
N ARG A 18 -4.94 -10.20 -4.76
CA ARG A 18 -4.07 -9.30 -3.99
C ARG A 18 -4.64 -8.83 -2.66
N SER A 19 -5.96 -8.80 -2.53
CA SER A 19 -6.65 -8.40 -1.29
C SER A 19 -6.50 -9.41 -0.15
N PHE A 20 -6.19 -10.69 -0.45
CA PHE A 20 -6.01 -11.74 0.56
C PHE A 20 -4.57 -11.83 1.08
N ILE A 21 -3.58 -11.39 0.29
CA ILE A 21 -2.16 -11.43 0.64
C ILE A 21 -1.85 -10.71 1.97
N PRO A 22 -2.36 -9.49 2.23
CA PRO A 22 -2.35 -8.86 3.54
C PRO A 22 -2.71 -9.76 4.73
N VAL A 23 -3.76 -10.57 4.57
CA VAL A 23 -4.26 -11.44 5.64
C VAL A 23 -3.28 -12.57 5.87
N LEU A 24 -2.72 -13.15 4.81
CA LEU A 24 -1.70 -14.20 4.92
C LEU A 24 -0.43 -13.67 5.62
N ILE A 25 0.02 -12.46 5.28
CA ILE A 25 1.18 -11.83 5.93
C ILE A 25 0.88 -11.53 7.40
N LEU A 26 -0.33 -11.10 7.74
CA LEU A 26 -0.73 -10.92 9.13
C LEU A 26 -0.70 -12.25 9.89
N LEU A 27 -1.18 -13.34 9.30
CA LEU A 27 -1.14 -14.65 9.95
C LEU A 27 0.30 -15.10 10.26
N THR A 28 1.27 -14.75 9.41
CA THR A 28 2.68 -15.07 9.67
C THR A 28 3.32 -14.22 10.77
N THR A 29 2.74 -13.08 11.18
CA THR A 29 3.31 -12.29 12.28
C THR A 29 3.18 -12.99 13.63
N PHE A 30 2.11 -13.76 13.85
CA PHE A 30 1.84 -14.41 15.14
C PHE A 30 2.96 -15.38 15.57
N PRO A 31 3.35 -16.40 14.77
CA PRO A 31 4.44 -17.29 15.16
C PRO A 31 5.78 -16.54 15.30
N VAL A 32 6.02 -15.51 14.47
CA VAL A 32 7.23 -14.70 14.55
C VAL A 32 7.32 -13.95 15.86
N ILE A 33 6.24 -13.31 16.30
CA ILE A 33 6.20 -12.60 17.59
C ILE A 33 6.40 -13.58 18.74
N ALA A 34 5.80 -14.78 18.68
CA ALA A 34 5.93 -15.80 19.71
C ALA A 34 7.37 -16.30 19.92
N ILE A 35 8.20 -16.29 18.87
CA ILE A 35 9.62 -16.70 18.94
C ILE A 35 10.59 -15.51 19.05
N THR A 36 10.09 -14.27 18.95
CA THR A 36 10.94 -13.09 19.00
C THR A 36 11.08 -12.67 20.47
N PRO A 37 12.31 -12.70 21.04
CA PRO A 37 12.53 -12.29 22.41
C PRO A 37 12.21 -10.81 22.61
N ASP A 38 12.08 -10.40 23.86
CA ASP A 38 12.01 -8.98 24.17
C ASP A 38 13.25 -8.26 23.63
N ASN A 39 13.06 -7.04 23.15
CA ASN A 39 14.06 -6.33 22.36
C ASN A 39 14.34 -4.97 23.01
N ASP A 40 15.55 -4.79 23.54
CA ASP A 40 16.01 -3.53 24.14
C ASP A 40 15.88 -2.33 23.18
N GLN A 41 15.86 -2.60 21.87
CA GLN A 41 15.69 -1.59 20.81
C GLN A 41 14.22 -1.42 20.36
N ALA A 42 13.25 -1.97 21.09
CA ALA A 42 11.82 -1.91 20.74
C ALA A 42 11.33 -0.50 20.40
N SER A 43 11.80 0.52 21.13
CA SER A 43 11.47 1.93 20.85
C SER A 43 11.94 2.39 19.46
N LEU A 44 13.15 2.01 19.06
CA LEU A 44 13.69 2.31 17.73
C LEU A 44 12.88 1.59 16.64
N PHE A 45 12.60 0.30 16.82
CA PHE A 45 11.74 -0.46 15.89
C PHE A 45 10.36 0.18 15.75
N ASN A 46 9.76 0.63 16.86
CA ASN A 46 8.49 1.35 16.85
C ASN A 46 8.56 2.63 16.03
N MET A 47 9.55 3.49 16.31
CA MET A 47 9.72 4.75 15.59
C MET A 47 9.92 4.53 14.09
N VAL A 48 10.81 3.61 13.70
CA VAL A 48 11.08 3.30 12.29
C VAL A 48 9.85 2.68 11.62
N SER A 49 9.14 1.78 12.32
CA SER A 49 7.93 1.16 11.79
C SER A 49 6.85 2.19 11.46
N VAL A 50 6.58 3.11 12.39
CA VAL A 50 5.58 4.17 12.23
C VAL A 50 6.02 5.13 11.12
N ALA A 51 7.29 5.52 11.08
CA ALA A 51 7.83 6.40 10.05
C ALA A 51 7.66 5.81 8.64
N LEU A 52 7.98 4.51 8.45
CA LEU A 52 7.78 3.82 7.17
C LEU A 52 6.30 3.75 6.79
N SER A 53 5.44 3.41 7.74
CA SER A 53 4.00 3.34 7.52
C SER A 53 3.40 4.69 7.12
N LEU A 54 3.83 5.77 7.79
CA LEU A 54 3.42 7.14 7.44
C LEU A 54 3.96 7.57 6.07
N ALA A 55 5.19 7.22 5.72
CA ALA A 55 5.74 7.47 4.39
C ALA A 55 4.94 6.73 3.31
N GLY A 56 4.53 5.48 3.58
CA GLY A 56 3.66 4.71 2.70
C GLY A 56 2.28 5.35 2.50
N ILE A 57 1.63 5.78 3.60
CA ILE A 57 0.37 6.54 3.54
C ILE A 57 0.55 7.81 2.71
N PHE A 58 1.63 8.56 2.92
CA PHE A 58 1.92 9.79 2.18
C PHE A 58 2.05 9.53 0.67
N VAL A 59 2.84 8.53 0.27
CA VAL A 59 3.00 8.16 -1.14
C VAL A 59 1.65 7.81 -1.76
N ARG A 60 0.83 7.01 -1.07
CA ARG A 60 -0.51 6.64 -1.54
C ARG A 60 -1.45 7.84 -1.63
N ALA A 61 -1.49 8.67 -0.59
CA ALA A 61 -2.32 9.87 -0.54
C ALA A 61 -1.94 10.85 -1.66
N TYR A 62 -0.65 11.10 -1.86
CA TYR A 62 -0.15 11.96 -2.95
C TYR A 62 -0.54 11.41 -4.32
N THR A 63 -0.33 10.11 -4.54
CA THR A 63 -0.71 9.44 -5.79
C THR A 63 -2.20 9.60 -6.05
N ILE A 64 -3.05 9.25 -5.09
CA ILE A 64 -4.51 9.29 -5.25
C ILE A 64 -5.02 10.72 -5.41
N GLY A 65 -4.48 11.66 -4.63
CA GLY A 65 -4.88 13.05 -4.67
C GLY A 65 -4.57 13.74 -5.99
N THR A 66 -3.62 13.22 -6.79
CA THR A 66 -3.18 13.82 -8.06
C THR A 66 -3.57 13.00 -9.29
N THR A 67 -4.17 11.82 -9.11
CA THR A 67 -4.47 10.88 -10.21
C THR A 67 -5.79 11.23 -10.92
N PRO A 68 -5.79 11.42 -12.25
CA PRO A 68 -7.01 11.62 -13.04
C PRO A 68 -7.94 10.40 -13.04
N ARG A 69 -9.20 10.60 -13.44
CA ARG A 69 -10.13 9.48 -13.67
C ARG A 69 -9.58 8.51 -14.71
N GLY A 70 -9.79 7.20 -14.49
CA GLY A 70 -9.52 6.17 -15.49
C GLY A 70 -8.05 5.78 -15.65
N THR A 71 -7.12 6.35 -14.89
CA THR A 71 -5.67 6.02 -15.02
C THR A 71 -5.19 4.96 -14.05
N SER A 72 -5.67 4.99 -12.80
CA SER A 72 -5.31 4.03 -11.76
C SER A 72 -6.50 3.79 -10.81
N GLY A 73 -7.01 2.57 -10.82
CA GLY A 73 -8.22 2.15 -10.11
C GLY A 73 -7.99 1.08 -9.04
N ARG A 74 -9.05 0.72 -8.31
CA ARG A 74 -9.05 -0.37 -7.31
C ARG A 74 -9.62 -1.68 -7.86
N ASN A 75 -9.72 -1.83 -9.19
CA ASN A 75 -10.31 -3.01 -9.80
C ASN A 75 -9.44 -4.25 -9.55
N THR A 76 -10.02 -5.33 -9.05
CA THR A 76 -9.30 -6.58 -8.77
C THR A 76 -9.46 -7.62 -9.87
N GLN A 77 -10.58 -7.64 -10.59
CA GLN A 77 -10.87 -8.72 -11.54
C GLN A 77 -10.04 -8.66 -12.82
N LYS A 78 -9.68 -7.45 -13.29
CA LYS A 78 -8.89 -7.25 -14.52
C LYS A 78 -8.13 -5.92 -14.50
N GLN A 79 -7.13 -5.80 -15.35
CA GLN A 79 -6.47 -4.51 -15.58
C GLN A 79 -7.42 -3.57 -16.33
N VAL A 80 -7.50 -2.31 -15.88
CA VAL A 80 -8.34 -1.26 -16.48
C VAL A 80 -7.57 0.05 -16.44
N ALA A 81 -7.42 0.67 -17.60
CA ALA A 81 -6.86 2.00 -17.77
C ALA A 81 -7.50 2.63 -19.02
N GLU A 82 -8.01 3.84 -18.93
CA GLU A 82 -8.56 4.64 -20.04
C GLU A 82 -7.47 5.52 -20.66
N SER A 83 -6.53 6.01 -19.84
CA SER A 83 -5.37 6.79 -20.26
C SER A 83 -4.13 6.43 -19.44
N LEU A 84 -2.95 6.74 -19.99
CA LEU A 84 -1.67 6.53 -19.32
C LEU A 84 -1.31 7.77 -18.50
N ASN A 85 -1.13 7.63 -17.18
CA ASN A 85 -0.67 8.72 -16.33
C ASN A 85 0.86 8.70 -16.24
N THR A 86 1.50 9.74 -16.78
CA THR A 86 2.96 9.88 -16.81
C THR A 86 3.48 11.05 -15.96
N ASN A 87 2.57 11.76 -15.28
CA ASN A 87 2.83 13.00 -14.56
C ASN A 87 2.72 12.82 -13.04
N GLY A 88 3.17 13.82 -12.28
CA GLY A 88 3.25 13.76 -10.83
C GLY A 88 4.20 12.66 -10.38
N ILE A 89 3.79 11.85 -9.41
CA ILE A 89 4.62 10.76 -8.90
C ILE A 89 4.91 9.68 -9.96
N TYR A 90 4.06 9.53 -10.98
CA TYR A 90 4.29 8.61 -12.10
C TYR A 90 5.44 9.06 -13.03
N SER A 91 5.94 10.29 -12.88
CA SER A 91 7.15 10.73 -13.57
C SER A 91 8.44 10.34 -12.81
N LEU A 92 8.31 9.83 -11.58
CA LEU A 92 9.43 9.41 -10.72
C LEU A 92 9.48 7.89 -10.52
N VAL A 93 8.34 7.22 -10.51
CA VAL A 93 8.21 5.76 -10.34
C VAL A 93 6.96 5.27 -11.07
N ARG A 94 7.03 4.11 -11.74
CA ARG A 94 5.89 3.58 -12.50
C ARG A 94 4.78 3.01 -11.62
N HIS A 95 5.13 2.47 -10.46
CA HIS A 95 4.20 1.77 -9.55
C HIS A 95 4.09 2.38 -8.15
N PRO A 96 3.74 3.67 -8.02
CA PRO A 96 3.75 4.40 -6.75
C PRO A 96 2.77 3.83 -5.69
N LEU A 97 1.62 3.29 -6.11
CA LEU A 97 0.67 2.67 -5.17
C LEU A 97 1.22 1.37 -4.55
N TYR A 98 1.99 0.59 -5.31
CA TYR A 98 2.64 -0.61 -4.79
C TYR A 98 3.82 -0.24 -3.90
N LEU A 99 4.59 0.80 -4.23
CA LEU A 99 5.61 1.36 -3.35
C LEU A 99 5.01 1.80 -2.01
N GLY A 100 3.93 2.59 -2.04
CA GLY A 100 3.27 3.05 -0.82
C GLY A 100 2.72 1.90 0.03
N ASN A 101 2.14 0.87 -0.61
CA ASN A 101 1.73 -0.35 0.09
C ASN A 101 2.92 -1.08 0.71
N TYR A 102 4.01 -1.25 -0.02
CA TYR A 102 5.21 -1.90 0.48
C TYR A 102 5.74 -1.19 1.74
N LEU A 103 5.83 0.14 1.72
CA LEU A 103 6.27 0.92 2.89
C LEU A 103 5.39 0.70 4.12
N MET A 104 4.07 0.61 3.95
CA MET A 104 3.15 0.27 5.04
C MET A 104 3.41 -1.13 5.60
N TRP A 105 3.61 -2.13 4.74
CA TRP A 105 3.89 -3.50 5.17
C TRP A 105 5.30 -3.69 5.74
N ALA A 106 6.28 -2.96 5.23
CA ALA A 106 7.62 -2.88 5.76
C ALA A 106 7.61 -2.34 7.20
N GLY A 107 6.81 -1.30 7.46
CA GLY A 107 6.55 -0.80 8.80
C GLY A 107 5.97 -1.89 9.71
N LEU A 108 4.90 -2.56 9.29
CA LEU A 108 4.29 -3.66 10.04
C LEU A 108 5.26 -4.82 10.32
N ALA A 109 6.11 -5.18 9.35
CA ALA A 109 7.10 -6.23 9.54
C ALA A 109 8.14 -5.85 10.59
N LEU A 110 8.64 -4.61 10.59
CA LEU A 110 9.53 -4.12 11.64
C LEU A 110 8.85 -4.00 13.00
N PHE A 111 7.54 -3.75 13.05
CA PHE A 111 6.79 -3.70 14.30
C PHE A 111 6.73 -5.07 15.02
N THR A 112 7.11 -6.17 14.36
CA THR A 112 7.30 -7.48 15.01
C THR A 112 8.59 -7.57 15.85
N TYR A 113 9.50 -6.59 15.73
CA TYR A 113 10.83 -6.54 16.35
C TYR A 113 11.83 -7.59 15.83
N ASN A 114 11.54 -8.16 14.67
CA ASN A 114 12.36 -9.19 14.05
C ASN A 114 12.88 -8.72 12.69
N ILE A 115 14.19 -8.43 12.61
CA ILE A 115 14.82 -7.93 11.37
C ILE A 115 14.82 -8.98 10.25
N TRP A 116 14.94 -10.27 10.60
CA TRP A 116 14.89 -11.35 9.62
C TRP A 116 13.50 -11.47 9.00
N TYR A 117 12.45 -11.29 9.81
CA TYR A 117 11.09 -11.23 9.29
C TYR A 117 10.90 -10.07 8.31
N PHE A 118 11.41 -8.88 8.65
CA PHE A 118 11.41 -7.75 7.73
C PHE A 118 12.11 -8.07 6.39
N ILE A 119 13.28 -8.72 6.42
CA ILE A 119 14.01 -9.11 5.20
C ILE A 119 13.19 -10.11 4.38
N VAL A 120 12.66 -11.17 5.01
CA VAL A 120 11.86 -12.20 4.34
C VAL A 120 10.61 -11.60 3.70
N ILE A 121 9.86 -10.78 4.45
CA ILE A 121 8.67 -10.09 3.92
C ILE A 121 9.05 -9.18 2.75
N SER A 122 10.19 -8.49 2.82
CA SER A 122 10.66 -7.64 1.72
C SER A 122 10.99 -8.43 0.46
N LEU A 123 11.61 -9.60 0.59
CA LEU A 123 11.88 -10.50 -0.55
C LEU A 123 10.59 -11.10 -1.14
N ILE A 124 9.63 -11.47 -0.29
CA ILE A 124 8.31 -11.93 -0.74
C ILE A 124 7.62 -10.82 -1.53
N PHE A 125 7.62 -9.57 -1.03
CA PHE A 125 7.06 -8.42 -1.73
C PHE A 125 7.76 -8.14 -3.06
N TRP A 126 9.09 -8.29 -3.13
CA TRP A 126 9.85 -8.14 -4.36
C TRP A 126 9.31 -9.07 -5.44
N ILE A 127 9.27 -10.38 -5.17
CA ILE A 127 8.80 -11.39 -6.12
C ILE A 127 7.33 -11.16 -6.45
N TYR A 128 6.50 -10.93 -5.44
CA TYR A 128 5.06 -10.77 -5.58
C TYR A 128 4.68 -9.55 -6.44
N TYR A 129 5.23 -8.37 -6.13
CA TYR A 129 4.93 -7.17 -6.90
C TYR A 129 5.58 -7.21 -8.27
N GLU A 130 6.76 -7.82 -8.44
CA GLU A 130 7.34 -8.01 -9.78
C GLU A 130 6.34 -8.69 -10.72
N ARG A 131 5.69 -9.77 -10.27
CA ARG A 131 4.69 -10.47 -11.11
C ARG A 131 3.48 -9.59 -11.44
N ILE A 132 2.95 -8.89 -10.46
CA ILE A 132 1.79 -8.00 -10.68
C ILE A 132 2.14 -6.86 -11.61
N MET A 133 3.26 -6.17 -11.35
CA MET A 133 3.77 -5.06 -12.16
C MET A 133 4.04 -5.52 -13.59
N PHE A 134 4.58 -6.73 -13.78
CA PHE A 134 4.81 -7.28 -15.11
C PHE A 134 3.50 -7.45 -15.90
N ALA A 135 2.47 -8.05 -15.28
CA ALA A 135 1.17 -8.22 -15.93
C ALA A 135 0.47 -6.89 -16.23
N GLU A 136 0.60 -5.92 -15.32
CA GLU A 136 0.08 -4.56 -15.52
C GLU A 136 0.81 -3.84 -16.66
N GLU A 137 2.13 -3.91 -16.71
CA GLU A 137 2.93 -3.33 -17.79
C GLU A 137 2.69 -4.01 -19.14
N ALA A 138 2.48 -5.33 -19.18
CA ALA A 138 2.09 -6.05 -20.40
C ALA A 138 0.75 -5.54 -20.94
N TYR A 139 -0.25 -5.36 -20.05
CA TYR A 139 -1.54 -4.78 -20.41
C TYR A 139 -1.40 -3.33 -20.90
N LEU A 140 -0.64 -2.48 -20.19
CA LEU A 140 -0.42 -1.09 -20.57
C LEU A 140 0.32 -0.96 -21.90
N ARG A 141 1.33 -1.80 -22.14
CA ARG A 141 2.04 -1.86 -23.43
C ARG A 141 1.10 -2.27 -24.55
N GLY A 142 0.29 -3.31 -24.35
CA GLY A 142 -0.70 -3.74 -25.34
C GLY A 142 -1.71 -2.65 -25.69
N LYS A 143 -2.09 -1.82 -24.70
CA LYS A 143 -3.08 -0.75 -24.89
C LYS A 143 -2.50 0.56 -25.46
N PHE A 144 -1.32 0.97 -25.00
CA PHE A 144 -0.76 2.31 -25.29
C PHE A 144 0.50 2.27 -26.17
N GLY A 145 1.02 1.08 -26.50
CA GLY A 145 2.11 0.87 -27.45
C GLY A 145 3.32 1.76 -27.17
N GLY A 146 3.77 2.48 -28.20
CA GLY A 146 4.97 3.33 -28.15
C GLY A 146 4.93 4.39 -27.04
N ALA A 147 3.76 4.94 -26.69
CA ALA A 147 3.66 5.92 -25.60
C ALA A 147 4.05 5.31 -24.23
N PHE A 148 3.67 4.05 -23.99
CA PHE A 148 4.10 3.32 -22.80
C PHE A 148 5.60 3.00 -22.84
N GLU A 149 6.14 2.60 -24.00
CA GLU A 149 7.57 2.28 -24.14
C GLU A 149 8.46 3.51 -23.92
N GLU A 150 8.08 4.65 -24.49
CA GLU A 150 8.80 5.92 -24.33
C GLU A 150 8.79 6.40 -22.86
N TRP A 151 7.64 6.32 -22.18
CA TRP A 151 7.56 6.64 -20.76
C TRP A 151 8.34 5.64 -19.89
N SER A 152 8.11 4.34 -20.09
CA SER A 152 8.67 3.30 -19.22
C SER A 152 10.19 3.16 -19.35
N SER A 153 10.77 3.42 -20.52
CA SER A 153 12.23 3.43 -20.70
C SER A 153 12.97 4.49 -19.85
N ARG A 154 12.28 5.54 -19.40
CA ARG A 154 12.87 6.66 -18.65
C ARG A 154 12.55 6.66 -17.16
N VAL A 155 11.53 5.91 -16.74
CA VAL A 155 11.00 5.93 -15.37
C VAL A 155 11.19 4.55 -14.73
N PRO A 156 11.84 4.45 -13.56
CA PRO A 156 12.07 3.17 -12.89
C PRO A 156 10.76 2.54 -12.40
N ALA A 157 10.71 1.21 -12.35
CA ALA A 157 9.50 0.48 -11.96
C ALA A 157 9.06 0.77 -10.51
N PHE A 158 9.98 0.66 -9.55
CA PHE A 158 9.65 0.60 -8.12
C PHE A 158 10.43 1.56 -7.22
N ILE A 159 11.74 1.72 -7.43
CA ILE A 159 12.56 2.68 -6.65
C ILE A 159 12.47 4.05 -7.35
N PRO A 160 11.92 5.09 -6.71
CA PRO A 160 11.77 6.39 -7.35
C PRO A 160 13.11 7.04 -7.68
N ARG A 161 13.21 7.65 -8.85
CA ARG A 161 14.32 8.57 -9.14
C ARG A 161 14.12 9.89 -8.40
N LEU A 162 15.21 10.55 -8.02
CA LEU A 162 15.19 11.82 -7.27
C LEU A 162 15.01 13.07 -8.14
N LYS A 163 15.06 12.93 -9.47
CA LYS A 163 14.99 14.04 -10.43
C LYS A 163 14.01 13.71 -11.56
N GLY A 164 13.60 14.73 -12.31
CA GLY A 164 12.66 14.55 -13.43
C GLY A 164 11.19 14.50 -12.99
N PHE A 165 10.87 15.21 -11.91
CA PHE A 165 9.49 15.45 -11.50
C PHE A 165 8.79 16.30 -12.56
N GLN A 166 7.65 15.83 -13.05
CA GLN A 166 6.77 16.56 -13.95
C GLN A 166 5.50 16.89 -13.18
N PRO A 167 5.03 18.15 -13.15
CA PRO A 167 3.83 18.52 -12.42
C PRO A 167 2.62 17.63 -12.79
N PRO A 168 1.78 17.25 -11.81
CA PRO A 168 0.58 16.48 -12.08
C PRO A 168 -0.40 17.28 -12.95
N THR A 169 -1.15 16.58 -13.80
CA THR A 169 -2.18 17.22 -14.64
C THR A 169 -3.35 17.77 -13.83
N MET A 170 -3.55 17.23 -12.62
CA MET A 170 -4.61 17.61 -11.69
C MET A 170 -3.99 18.14 -10.40
N SER A 171 -4.58 19.18 -9.82
CA SER A 171 -4.24 19.66 -8.47
C SER A 171 -4.48 18.57 -7.42
N PHE A 172 -3.81 18.65 -6.28
CA PHE A 172 -4.03 17.71 -5.19
C PHE A 172 -5.45 17.84 -4.61
N SER A 173 -6.21 16.73 -4.56
CA SER A 173 -7.55 16.69 -3.95
C SER A 173 -7.56 15.92 -2.64
N VAL A 174 -7.78 16.64 -1.54
CA VAL A 174 -8.03 16.06 -0.22
C VAL A 174 -9.28 15.18 -0.22
N LYS A 175 -10.34 15.56 -0.97
CA LYS A 175 -11.58 14.79 -1.06
C LYS A 175 -11.34 13.40 -1.65
N SER A 176 -10.54 13.31 -2.71
CA SER A 176 -10.15 12.04 -3.33
C SER A 176 -9.40 11.13 -2.35
N VAL A 177 -8.48 11.69 -1.56
CA VAL A 177 -7.74 10.94 -0.52
C VAL A 177 -8.69 10.45 0.56
N LEU A 178 -9.49 11.34 1.16
CA LEU A 178 -10.44 11.01 2.22
C LEU A 178 -11.46 9.96 1.77
N ARG A 179 -11.93 10.02 0.52
CA ARG A 179 -12.87 9.04 -0.05
C ARG A 179 -12.27 7.66 -0.28
N ARG A 180 -10.96 7.56 -0.51
CA ARG A 180 -10.32 6.31 -0.96
C ARG A 180 -9.45 5.66 0.11
N GLU A 181 -8.79 6.42 0.96
CA GLU A 181 -7.77 5.88 1.87
C GLU A 181 -8.28 5.53 3.28
N TYR A 182 -9.46 5.99 3.70
CA TYR A 182 -9.98 5.72 5.05
C TYR A 182 -9.96 4.24 5.43
N SER A 183 -10.35 3.35 4.50
CA SER A 183 -10.36 1.90 4.71
C SER A 183 -8.96 1.32 4.89
N GLY A 184 -7.95 1.85 4.18
CA GLY A 184 -6.57 1.36 4.26
C GLY A 184 -5.89 1.82 5.54
N ILE A 185 -6.13 3.07 5.94
CA ILE A 185 -5.61 3.64 7.19
C ILE A 185 -6.20 2.90 8.40
N LEU A 186 -7.52 2.65 8.40
CA LEU A 186 -8.16 1.85 9.45
C LEU A 186 -7.59 0.43 9.52
N ALA A 187 -7.43 -0.24 8.38
CA ALA A 187 -6.87 -1.59 8.35
C ALA A 187 -5.44 -1.62 8.91
N LEU A 188 -4.59 -0.65 8.54
CA LEU A 188 -3.24 -0.53 9.08
C LEU A 188 -3.26 -0.33 10.60
N ALA A 189 -4.08 0.59 11.12
CA ALA A 189 -4.21 0.83 12.55
C ALA A 189 -4.69 -0.43 13.30
N ALA A 190 -5.65 -1.16 12.73
CA ALA A 190 -6.14 -2.41 13.29
C ALA A 190 -5.04 -3.48 13.35
N VAL A 191 -4.18 -3.58 12.34
CA VAL A 191 -3.07 -4.53 12.34
C VAL A 191 -2.02 -4.18 13.40
N TYR A 192 -1.65 -2.90 13.54
CA TYR A 192 -0.76 -2.45 14.63
C TYR A 192 -1.33 -2.80 16.01
N PHE A 193 -2.63 -2.55 16.22
CA PHE A 193 -3.32 -2.91 17.45
C PHE A 193 -3.29 -4.42 17.71
N VAL A 194 -3.61 -5.24 16.70
CA VAL A 194 -3.59 -6.71 16.83
C VAL A 194 -2.20 -7.21 17.20
N ILE A 195 -1.15 -6.73 16.52
CA ILE A 195 0.24 -7.13 16.82
C ILE A 195 0.64 -6.73 18.25
N ASP A 196 0.34 -5.50 18.66
CA ASP A 196 0.71 -4.99 20.00
C ASP A 196 -0.01 -5.78 21.11
N TYR A 197 -1.32 -5.99 20.99
CA TYR A 197 -2.09 -6.74 22.00
C TYR A 197 -1.79 -8.23 22.00
N PHE A 198 -1.48 -8.82 20.84
CA PHE A 198 -1.01 -10.19 20.78
C PHE A 198 0.33 -10.37 21.48
N ARG A 199 1.25 -9.40 21.35
CA ARG A 199 2.51 -9.40 22.10
C ARG A 199 2.27 -9.32 23.60
N LEU A 200 1.38 -8.44 24.07
CA LEU A 200 1.03 -8.36 25.50
C LEU A 200 0.46 -9.69 26.02
N TRP A 201 -0.38 -10.34 25.23
CA TRP A 201 -0.94 -11.63 25.59
C TRP A 201 0.15 -12.71 25.75
N ILE A 202 1.12 -12.77 24.85
CA ILE A 202 2.28 -13.69 24.98
C ILE A 202 3.12 -13.35 26.21
N MET A 203 3.31 -12.07 26.50
CA MET A 203 4.10 -11.61 27.65
C MET A 203 3.35 -11.70 28.98
N GLU A 204 2.14 -12.29 29.01
CA GLU A 204 1.25 -12.33 30.18
C GLU A 204 1.03 -10.95 30.82
N ALA A 205 1.14 -9.89 30.02
CA ALA A 205 1.01 -8.52 30.47
C ALA A 205 -0.47 -8.11 30.53
N PRO A 206 -0.85 -7.15 31.39
CA PRO A 206 -2.22 -6.67 31.49
C PRO A 206 -2.75 -6.14 30.14
N LEU A 207 -3.85 -6.74 29.64
CA LEU A 207 -4.52 -6.31 28.41
C LEU A 207 -5.45 -5.11 28.63
N LEU A 208 -5.92 -4.90 29.86
CA LEU A 208 -6.72 -3.72 30.22
C LEU A 208 -5.80 -2.49 30.35
N GLY A 209 -5.59 -1.78 29.25
CA GLY A 209 -4.86 -0.52 29.23
C GLY A 209 -5.04 0.24 27.92
N TRP A 210 -5.09 1.58 27.98
CA TRP A 210 -5.05 2.43 26.80
C TRP A 210 -3.60 2.59 26.34
N ARG A 211 -3.31 2.11 25.12
CA ARG A 211 -2.00 2.21 24.49
C ARG A 211 -2.08 3.12 23.27
N PRO A 212 -0.96 3.66 22.77
CA PRO A 212 -0.98 4.47 21.56
C PRO A 212 -1.68 3.77 20.39
N THR A 213 -1.51 2.45 20.24
CA THR A 213 -2.17 1.63 19.22
C THR A 213 -3.70 1.58 19.38
N SER A 214 -4.21 1.49 20.61
CA SER A 214 -5.67 1.49 20.87
C SER A 214 -6.29 2.86 20.63
N VAL A 215 -5.61 3.95 21.05
CA VAL A 215 -6.05 5.32 20.77
C VAL A 215 -6.09 5.59 19.26
N VAL A 216 -5.04 5.21 18.53
CA VAL A 216 -4.99 5.36 17.07
C VAL A 216 -6.08 4.53 16.38
N LEU A 217 -6.33 3.30 16.83
CA LEU A 217 -7.41 2.48 16.30
C LEU A 217 -8.78 3.14 16.50
N VAL A 218 -9.08 3.64 17.71
CA VAL A 218 -10.36 4.31 17.98
C VAL A 218 -10.54 5.55 17.13
N ILE A 219 -9.53 6.42 17.05
CA ILE A 219 -9.58 7.63 16.22
C ILE A 219 -9.80 7.28 14.75
N THR A 220 -9.02 6.34 14.21
CA THR A 220 -9.14 5.95 12.80
C THR A 220 -10.46 5.23 12.51
N ALA A 221 -11.01 4.48 13.46
CA ALA A 221 -12.32 3.83 13.33
C ALA A 221 -13.46 4.85 13.28
N LEU A 222 -13.45 5.85 14.18
CA LEU A 222 -14.43 6.94 14.18
C LEU A 222 -14.36 7.75 12.88
N LEU A 223 -13.15 8.14 12.46
CA LEU A 223 -12.94 8.83 11.18
C LEU A 223 -13.41 7.99 10.00
N ALA A 224 -13.08 6.69 9.97
CA ALA A 224 -13.51 5.79 8.91
C ALA A 224 -15.03 5.63 8.86
N LEU A 225 -15.72 5.61 10.00
CA LEU A 225 -17.18 5.56 10.08
C LEU A 225 -17.79 6.82 9.48
N VAL A 226 -17.29 8.00 9.86
CA VAL A 226 -17.72 9.30 9.29
C VAL A 226 -17.46 9.33 7.78
N LEU A 227 -16.25 9.02 7.34
CA LEU A 227 -15.88 9.07 5.92
C LEU A 227 -16.65 8.04 5.09
N ARG A 228 -16.91 6.85 5.63
CA ARG A 228 -17.77 5.83 5.01
C ARG A 228 -19.20 6.35 4.86
N ASN A 229 -19.76 6.97 5.91
CA ASN A 229 -21.10 7.54 5.85
C ASN A 229 -21.17 8.65 4.79
N LEU A 230 -20.24 9.61 4.82
CA LEU A 230 -20.14 10.69 3.83
C LEU A 230 -20.02 10.16 2.40
N LYS A 231 -19.21 9.13 2.19
CA LYS A 231 -18.98 8.52 0.87
C LYS A 231 -20.24 7.89 0.27
N HIS A 232 -21.06 7.24 1.09
CA HIS A 232 -22.21 6.43 0.63
C HIS A 232 -23.54 7.18 0.68
N HIS A 233 -23.69 8.18 1.56
CA HIS A 233 -24.96 8.88 1.76
C HIS A 233 -24.94 10.37 1.34
N THR A 234 -23.80 10.90 0.90
CA THR A 234 -23.69 12.32 0.47
C THR A 234 -22.90 12.48 -0.82
N ARG A 235 -22.95 13.68 -1.41
CA ARG A 235 -22.12 14.10 -2.55
C ARG A 235 -20.87 14.91 -2.12
N LEU A 236 -20.62 15.08 -0.82
CA LEU A 236 -19.56 15.97 -0.31
C LEU A 236 -18.15 15.55 -0.78
N LEU A 237 -17.93 14.24 -0.90
CA LEU A 237 -16.67 13.65 -1.33
C LEU A 237 -16.64 13.24 -2.81
N SER A 238 -17.71 13.46 -3.60
CA SER A 238 -17.75 13.04 -5.00
C SER A 238 -17.06 14.05 -5.93
N GLU A 239 -16.26 13.57 -6.88
CA GLU A 239 -15.61 14.37 -7.92
C GLU A 239 -15.76 13.65 -9.27
N SER A 240 -16.36 14.30 -10.27
CA SER A 240 -16.68 13.68 -11.57
C SER A 240 -15.43 13.34 -12.40
N ASN A 241 -14.41 14.17 -12.29
CA ASN A 241 -13.19 14.14 -13.11
C ASN A 241 -12.05 13.35 -12.44
N ARG A 242 -12.32 12.69 -11.31
CA ARG A 242 -11.33 11.92 -10.55
C ARG A 242 -11.82 10.50 -10.29
N SER A 243 -10.86 9.59 -10.15
CA SER A 243 -11.09 8.18 -9.81
C SER A 243 -11.52 8.01 -8.35
#